data_AF-A0A2G9FW52-F1
#
_entry.id   AF-A0A2G9FW52-F1
#
_cell.length_a   1.000
_cell.length_b   1.000
_cell.length_c   1.000
_cell.angle_alpha   90.00
_cell.angle_beta   90.00
_cell.angle_gamma   90.00
#
_symmetry.space_group_name_H-M   'P 1'
#
loop_
_entity.id
_entity.type
_entity.pdbx_description
1 polymer ?
#
loop_
_entity_poly.entity_id
_entity_poly.type
_entity_poly.pdbx_seq_one_letter_code
_entity_poly.pdbx_strand_id
1 'polypeptide(L)'
;MGFILGMCLTLQIITGIILSINYVSQVELSFDSVIHIIRDVEIGAITRYTHINGASLFFIIMFIHIGRGATVITSIISAIPYVGKRVTQWVWGNFSVSQPTLNRFFSLHYLIPIIIMLMVIIHLILLHQKGSSNPTGTVTNYDKMKFFPYFLVKDIIPLIIATIIIVALISTDPNNLGDVENFNKARISTTPPHIQPE
;
A
#
# COMPACT_ATOMS: atom_id res chain seq x y z
N MET A 1 -14.65 2.05 7.99
CA MET A 1 -13.56 2.29 7.01
C MET A 1 -12.27 2.73 7.69
N GLY A 2 -12.24 3.84 8.44
CA GLY A 2 -11.01 4.28 9.14
C GLY A 2 -10.36 3.22 10.04
N PHE A 3 -11.15 2.48 10.84
CA PHE A 3 -10.64 1.35 11.62
C PHE A 3 -9.95 0.28 10.75
N ILE A 4 -10.59 -0.12 9.64
CA ILE A 4 -10.06 -1.15 8.73
C ILE A 4 -8.78 -0.66 8.05
N LEU A 5 -8.70 0.63 7.66
CA LEU A 5 -7.46 1.21 7.13
C LEU A 5 -6.30 1.15 8.11
N GLY A 6 -6.55 1.40 9.40
CA GLY A 6 -5.55 1.22 10.46
C GLY A 6 -5.07 -0.23 10.57
N MET A 7 -5.99 -1.19 10.50
CA MET A 7 -5.65 -2.62 10.50
C MET A 7 -4.88 -3.04 9.25
N CYS A 8 -5.28 -2.56 8.06
CA CYS A 8 -4.55 -2.79 6.81
C CYS A 8 -3.14 -2.19 6.86
N LEU A 9 -2.97 -0.97 7.34
CA LEU A 9 -1.64 -0.36 7.50
C LEU A 9 -0.75 -1.18 8.42
N THR A 10 -1.29 -1.67 9.54
CA THR A 10 -0.56 -2.52 10.48
C THR A 10 -0.14 -3.84 9.83
N LEU A 11 -1.05 -4.48 9.09
CA LEU A 11 -0.77 -5.69 8.32
C LEU A 11 0.31 -5.47 7.26
N GLN A 12 0.27 -4.33 6.55
CA GLN A 12 1.28 -3.97 5.54
C GLN A 12 2.66 -3.73 6.16
N ILE A 13 2.73 -3.07 7.32
CA ILE A 13 4.00 -2.86 8.04
C ILE A 13 4.57 -4.21 8.50
N ILE A 14 3.77 -5.07 9.11
CA ILE A 14 4.24 -6.38 9.61
C ILE A 14 4.73 -7.25 8.46
N THR A 15 3.92 -7.43 7.42
CA THR A 15 4.31 -8.23 6.25
C THR A 15 5.51 -7.64 5.52
N GLY A 16 5.57 -6.31 5.38
CA GLY A 16 6.69 -5.60 4.76
C GLY A 16 8.01 -5.81 5.52
N ILE A 17 7.98 -5.75 6.86
CA ILE A 17 9.15 -6.05 7.70
C ILE A 17 9.62 -7.49 7.47
N ILE A 18 8.71 -8.47 7.50
CA ILE A 18 9.06 -9.89 7.29
C ILE A 18 9.67 -10.11 5.91
N LEU A 19 9.10 -9.51 4.86
CA LEU A 19 9.64 -9.60 3.50
C LEU A 19 11.02 -8.92 3.40
N SER A 20 11.21 -7.78 4.08
CA SER A 20 12.45 -7.02 4.03
C SER A 20 13.67 -7.77 4.59
N ILE A 21 13.46 -8.72 5.50
CA ILE A 21 14.54 -9.55 6.08
C ILE A 21 15.23 -10.40 4.99
N ASN A 22 14.48 -10.81 3.96
CA ASN A 22 14.95 -11.72 2.92
C ASN A 22 15.12 -11.02 1.54
N TYR A 23 14.71 -9.76 1.43
CA TYR A 23 14.79 -8.99 0.19
C TYR A 23 16.16 -8.32 0.01
N VAL A 24 16.69 -8.35 -1.22
CA VAL A 24 17.96 -7.70 -1.57
C VAL A 24 17.73 -6.59 -2.60
N SER A 25 18.04 -5.34 -2.23
CA SER A 25 17.86 -4.17 -3.10
C SER A 25 18.96 -3.97 -4.16
N GLN A 26 19.55 -5.05 -4.68
CA GLN A 26 20.51 -4.99 -5.79
C GLN A 26 19.81 -5.32 -7.11
N VAL A 27 20.05 -4.55 -8.17
CA VAL A 27 19.32 -4.67 -9.46
C VAL A 27 19.46 -6.08 -10.02
N GLU A 28 20.63 -6.71 -9.87
CA GLU A 28 20.93 -8.04 -10.37
C GLU A 28 20.19 -9.14 -9.59
N LEU A 29 19.98 -8.95 -8.28
CA LEU A 29 19.46 -9.96 -7.35
C LEU A 29 18.02 -9.72 -6.90
N SER A 30 17.48 -8.52 -7.08
CA SER A 30 16.19 -8.11 -6.52
C SER A 30 15.04 -9.02 -6.95
N PHE A 31 14.94 -9.33 -8.23
CA PHE A 31 13.94 -10.27 -8.76
C PHE A 31 14.14 -11.68 -8.19
N ASP A 32 15.39 -12.15 -8.16
CA ASP A 32 15.72 -13.50 -7.69
C ASP A 32 15.48 -13.65 -6.18
N SER A 33 15.69 -12.58 -5.39
CA SER A 33 15.38 -12.54 -3.95
C SER A 33 13.87 -12.64 -3.69
N VAL A 34 13.02 -12.08 -4.56
CA VAL A 34 11.56 -12.25 -4.47
C VAL A 34 11.16 -13.69 -4.80
N ILE A 35 11.79 -14.32 -5.80
CA ILE A 35 11.57 -15.75 -6.09
C ILE A 35 11.97 -16.61 -4.90
N HIS A 36 13.13 -16.33 -4.30
CA HIS A 36 13.61 -16.99 -3.09
C HIS A 36 12.60 -16.89 -1.94
N ILE A 37 12.06 -15.69 -1.68
CA ILE A 37 10.99 -15.48 -0.69
C ILE A 37 9.78 -16.37 -0.97
N ILE A 38 9.34 -16.47 -2.23
CA ILE A 38 8.14 -17.24 -2.57
C ILE A 38 8.38 -18.74 -2.40
N ARG A 39 9.55 -19.24 -2.81
CA ARG A 39 9.79 -20.67 -3.00
C ARG A 39 10.50 -21.34 -1.83
N ASP A 40 11.38 -20.62 -1.15
CA ASP A 40 12.35 -21.23 -0.23
C ASP A 40 12.17 -20.75 1.22
N VAL A 41 11.56 -19.58 1.42
CA VAL A 41 11.28 -19.05 2.77
C VAL A 41 9.98 -19.66 3.31
N GLU A 42 10.03 -20.21 4.52
CA GLU A 42 8.85 -20.71 5.23
C GLU A 42 7.79 -19.60 5.31
N ILE A 43 6.53 -19.91 5.02
CA ILE A 43 5.39 -18.97 4.91
C ILE A 43 5.63 -17.76 3.96
N GLY A 44 6.70 -17.75 3.18
CA GLY A 44 7.13 -16.60 2.38
C GLY A 44 6.17 -16.29 1.24
N ALA A 45 5.65 -17.30 0.54
CA ALA A 45 4.59 -17.14 -0.45
C ALA A 45 3.34 -16.48 0.15
N ILE A 46 2.85 -16.98 1.28
CA ILE A 46 1.65 -16.45 1.95
C ILE A 46 1.88 -15.00 2.39
N THR A 47 3.04 -14.71 2.97
CA THR A 47 3.40 -13.35 3.41
C THR A 47 3.46 -12.39 2.22
N ARG A 48 4.09 -12.80 1.11
CA ARG A 48 4.16 -12.00 -0.12
C ARG A 48 2.77 -11.74 -0.69
N TYR A 49 1.95 -12.78 -0.82
CA TYR A 49 0.61 -12.63 -1.39
C TYR A 49 -0.32 -11.80 -0.49
N THR A 50 -0.13 -11.86 0.83
CA THR A 50 -0.81 -11.00 1.80
C THR A 50 -0.37 -9.54 1.66
N HIS A 51 0.93 -9.29 1.45
CA HIS A 51 1.45 -7.94 1.26
C HIS A 51 0.89 -7.30 -0.03
N ILE A 52 1.01 -7.98 -1.18
CA ILE A 52 0.56 -7.42 -2.47
C ILE A 52 -0.98 -7.26 -2.53
N ASN A 53 -1.75 -8.28 -2.17
CA ASN A 53 -3.23 -8.19 -2.22
C ASN A 53 -3.77 -7.28 -1.12
N GLY A 54 -3.08 -7.20 0.01
CA GLY A 54 -3.41 -6.27 1.07
C GLY A 54 -3.17 -4.81 0.68
N ALA A 55 -2.23 -4.53 -0.23
CA ALA A 55 -2.04 -3.18 -0.78
C ALA A 55 -3.23 -2.78 -1.66
N SER A 56 -3.69 -3.67 -2.54
CA SER A 56 -4.92 -3.44 -3.33
C SER A 56 -6.14 -3.22 -2.43
N LEU A 57 -6.30 -4.04 -1.39
CA LEU A 57 -7.36 -3.88 -0.39
C LEU A 57 -7.26 -2.53 0.35
N PHE A 58 -6.06 -2.11 0.72
CA PHE A 58 -5.82 -0.80 1.35
C PHE A 58 -6.33 0.34 0.46
N PHE A 59 -6.00 0.32 -0.83
CA PHE A 59 -6.47 1.35 -1.79
C PHE A 59 -7.98 1.30 -2.03
N ILE A 60 -8.58 0.11 -2.16
CA ILE A 60 -10.04 -0.04 -2.28
C ILE A 60 -10.74 0.61 -1.09
N ILE A 61 -10.29 0.29 0.14
CA ILE A 61 -10.89 0.86 1.36
C ILE A 61 -10.60 2.36 1.45
N MET A 62 -9.42 2.82 1.02
CA MET A 62 -9.05 4.24 1.01
C MET A 62 -9.97 5.03 0.08
N PHE A 63 -10.24 4.55 -1.13
CA PHE A 63 -11.15 5.19 -2.06
C PHE A 63 -12.59 5.24 -1.54
N ILE A 64 -13.04 4.19 -0.86
CA ILE A 64 -14.33 4.18 -0.16
C ILE A 64 -14.33 5.16 1.02
N HIS A 65 -13.21 5.30 1.72
CA HIS A 65 -13.09 6.18 2.88
C HIS A 65 -13.09 7.67 2.53
N ILE A 66 -12.41 8.06 1.44
CA ILE A 66 -12.28 9.46 0.99
C ILE A 66 -13.49 9.88 0.13
N GLY A 67 -14.07 8.97 -0.66
CA GLY A 67 -15.17 9.23 -1.60
C GLY A 67 -14.70 9.95 -2.88
N ARG A 68 -14.91 9.32 -4.05
CA ARG A 68 -14.71 9.81 -5.45
C ARG A 68 -13.61 10.88 -5.69
N GLY A 69 -12.45 10.76 -5.05
CA GLY A 69 -11.40 11.77 -5.14
C GLY A 69 -10.02 11.15 -5.15
N ALA A 70 -9.61 10.59 -6.29
CA ALA A 70 -8.20 10.39 -6.60
C ALA A 70 -8.04 10.14 -8.10
N THR A 71 -7.33 11.03 -8.79
CA THR A 71 -6.90 10.83 -10.17
C THR A 71 -5.40 11.10 -10.25
N VAL A 72 -4.69 10.05 -10.64
CA VAL A 72 -3.39 9.97 -11.32
C VAL A 72 -2.18 10.62 -10.64
N ILE A 73 -1.19 9.78 -10.28
CA ILE A 73 0.16 10.22 -9.91
C ILE A 73 1.18 9.38 -10.67
N THR A 74 2.02 10.05 -11.45
CA THR A 74 3.52 9.98 -11.44
C THR A 74 4.13 10.62 -12.70
N SER A 75 3.38 10.79 -13.78
CA SER A 75 3.82 11.50 -15.00
C SER A 75 3.80 13.04 -14.87
N ILE A 76 3.40 13.57 -13.72
CA ILE A 76 3.27 15.02 -13.49
C ILE A 76 4.64 15.68 -13.22
N ILE A 77 5.59 14.98 -12.60
CA ILE A 77 6.84 15.62 -12.13
C ILE A 77 7.76 15.99 -13.30
N SER A 78 7.88 15.13 -14.31
CA SER A 78 8.67 15.44 -15.52
C SER A 78 7.99 16.50 -16.40
N ALA A 79 6.66 16.64 -16.29
CA ALA A 79 5.88 17.64 -17.01
C ALA A 79 6.02 19.06 -16.43
N ILE A 80 6.70 19.24 -15.29
CA ILE A 80 6.94 20.57 -14.71
C ILE A 80 7.95 21.33 -15.58
N PRO A 81 7.57 22.48 -16.19
CA PRO A 81 8.47 23.26 -17.01
C PRO A 81 9.75 23.66 -16.25
N TYR A 82 10.88 23.73 -16.96
CA TYR A 82 12.21 24.14 -16.47
C TYR A 82 12.89 23.18 -15.46
N VAL A 83 12.16 22.60 -14.51
CA VAL A 83 12.74 21.79 -13.42
C VAL A 83 12.48 20.30 -13.53
N GLY A 84 11.46 19.87 -14.30
CA GLY A 84 11.02 18.46 -14.34
C GLY A 84 12.15 17.48 -14.64
N LYS A 85 12.94 17.73 -15.70
CA LYS A 85 14.09 16.87 -16.07
C LYS A 85 15.14 16.77 -14.95
N ARG A 86 15.44 17.88 -14.28
CA ARG A 86 16.41 17.89 -13.16
C ARG A 86 15.88 17.11 -11.97
N VAL A 87 14.60 17.29 -11.63
CA VAL A 87 13.95 16.56 -10.53
C VAL A 87 13.90 15.06 -10.84
N THR A 88 13.54 14.66 -12.06
CA THR A 88 13.51 13.25 -12.47
C THR A 88 14.89 12.59 -12.34
N GLN A 89 15.95 13.22 -12.88
CA GLN A 89 17.31 12.71 -12.75
C GLN A 89 17.78 12.69 -11.29
N TRP A 90 17.37 13.67 -10.49
CA TRP A 90 17.65 13.68 -9.06
C TRP A 90 16.97 12.52 -8.33
N VAL A 91 15.70 12.22 -8.63
CA VAL A 91 14.97 11.08 -8.05
C VAL A 91 15.65 9.77 -8.41
N TRP A 92 15.94 9.56 -9.70
CA TRP A 92 16.62 8.36 -10.18
C TRP A 92 18.04 8.22 -9.63
N GLY A 93 18.72 9.34 -9.38
CA GLY A 93 20.13 9.36 -8.97
C GLY A 93 21.09 8.99 -10.11
N ASN A 94 20.60 8.93 -11.35
CA ASN A 94 21.36 8.66 -12.57
C ASN A 94 20.55 9.13 -13.80
N PHE A 95 21.08 8.95 -15.01
CA PHE A 95 20.40 9.28 -16.27
C PHE A 95 19.19 8.40 -16.58
N SER A 96 19.11 7.21 -15.97
CA SER A 96 18.00 6.26 -16.08
C SER A 96 17.79 5.52 -14.74
N VAL A 97 16.66 4.83 -14.63
CA VAL A 97 16.38 3.94 -13.49
C VAL A 97 17.47 2.88 -13.39
N SER A 98 18.15 2.83 -12.25
CA SER A 98 19.32 1.99 -12.01
C SER A 98 19.51 1.68 -10.51
N GLN A 99 20.65 1.11 -10.12
CA GLN A 99 20.96 0.73 -8.74
C GLN A 99 20.68 1.81 -7.69
N PRO A 100 21.07 3.10 -7.88
CA PRO A 100 20.73 4.15 -6.94
C PRO A 100 19.22 4.36 -6.77
N THR A 101 18.45 4.22 -7.86
CA THR A 101 16.99 4.35 -7.83
C THR A 101 16.36 3.26 -6.98
N LEU A 102 16.73 2.00 -7.22
CA LEU A 102 16.17 0.85 -6.50
C LEU A 102 16.44 0.93 -4.99
N ASN A 103 17.67 1.25 -4.60
CA ASN A 103 18.04 1.42 -3.19
C ASN A 103 17.22 2.52 -2.50
N ARG A 104 17.02 3.67 -3.18
CA ARG A 104 16.22 4.77 -2.65
C ARG A 104 14.75 4.40 -2.55
N PHE A 105 14.20 3.73 -3.55
CA PHE A 105 12.80 3.32 -3.55
C PHE A 105 12.54 2.31 -2.45
N PHE A 106 13.41 1.31 -2.26
CA PHE A 106 13.31 0.39 -1.13
C PHE A 106 13.37 1.13 0.22
N SER A 107 14.36 2.01 0.41
CA SER A 107 14.52 2.78 1.65
C SER A 107 13.33 3.69 1.95
N LEU A 108 12.80 4.37 0.93
CA LEU A 108 11.63 5.23 1.06
C LEU A 108 10.36 4.40 1.31
N HIS A 109 10.20 3.27 0.62
CA HIS A 109 9.07 2.37 0.82
C HIS A 109 9.06 1.77 2.24
N TYR A 110 10.23 1.54 2.84
CA TYR A 110 10.33 1.14 4.24
C TYR A 110 9.96 2.28 5.21
N LEU A 111 10.41 3.51 4.92
CA LEU A 111 10.22 4.66 5.80
C LEU A 111 8.80 5.27 5.75
N ILE A 112 8.22 5.38 4.55
CA ILE A 112 6.94 6.07 4.33
C ILE A 112 5.78 5.47 5.16
N PRO A 113 5.60 4.14 5.26
CA PRO A 113 4.54 3.55 6.09
C PRO A 113 4.63 3.94 7.56
N ILE A 114 5.84 4.12 8.10
CA ILE A 114 6.07 4.58 9.48
C ILE A 114 5.65 6.04 9.63
N ILE A 115 5.98 6.88 8.64
CA ILE A 115 5.54 8.29 8.60
C ILE A 115 4.01 8.35 8.49
N ILE A 116 3.39 7.52 7.64
CA ILE A 116 1.93 7.43 7.51
C ILE A 116 1.31 7.03 8.85
N MET A 117 1.88 6.06 9.57
CA MET A 117 1.40 5.66 10.89
C MET A 117 1.41 6.84 11.88
N LEU A 118 2.46 7.66 11.89
CA LEU A 118 2.52 8.88 12.70
C LEU A 118 1.44 9.90 12.28
N MET A 119 1.23 10.07 10.98
CA MET A 119 0.17 10.94 10.46
C MET A 119 -1.23 10.44 10.82
N VAL A 120 -1.45 9.12 10.87
CA VAL A 120 -2.71 8.52 11.33
C VAL A 120 -2.95 8.83 12.81
N ILE A 121 -1.92 8.78 13.66
CA ILE A 121 -2.05 9.19 15.07
C ILE A 121 -2.50 10.65 15.18
N ILE A 122 -1.86 11.55 14.43
CA ILE A 122 -2.24 12.96 14.40
C ILE A 122 -3.66 13.13 13.87
N HIS A 123 -4.02 12.44 12.79
CA HIS A 123 -5.38 12.42 12.24
C HIS A 123 -6.41 12.00 13.30
N LEU A 124 -6.13 10.94 14.07
CA LEU A 124 -7.00 10.47 15.14
C LEU A 124 -7.09 11.48 16.28
N ILE A 125 -6.00 12.14 16.68
CA ILE A 125 -6.03 13.20 17.71
C ILE A 125 -6.97 14.33 17.28
N LEU A 126 -6.85 14.79 16.03
CA LEU A 126 -7.72 15.83 15.48
C LEU A 126 -9.19 15.38 15.40
N LEU A 127 -9.43 14.12 15.05
CA LEU A 127 -10.77 13.53 15.06
C LEU A 127 -11.37 13.50 16.48
N HIS A 128 -10.58 13.14 17.50
CA HIS A 128 -11.06 13.10 18.88
C HIS A 128 -11.40 14.48 19.45
N GLN A 129 -10.74 15.54 18.98
CA GLN A 129 -11.07 16.91 19.40
C GLN A 129 -12.47 17.35 18.97
N LYS A 130 -12.89 16.99 17.74
CA LYS A 130 -14.19 17.41 17.19
C LYS A 130 -15.29 16.34 17.32
N GLY A 131 -14.90 15.07 17.41
CA GLY A 131 -15.77 13.92 17.26
C GLY A 131 -16.13 13.64 15.80
N SER A 132 -16.69 12.44 15.56
CA SER A 132 -17.16 12.04 14.23
C SER A 132 -18.40 12.83 13.81
N SER A 133 -18.52 13.10 12.51
CA SER A 133 -19.76 13.53 11.88
C SER A 133 -20.78 12.37 11.81
N ASN A 134 -21.99 12.67 11.35
CA ASN A 134 -23.05 11.69 11.15
C ASN A 134 -23.69 11.87 9.75
N PRO A 135 -24.44 10.88 9.24
CA PRO A 135 -25.00 10.92 7.90
C PRO A 135 -25.96 12.09 7.62
N THR A 136 -26.62 12.64 8.63
CA THR A 136 -27.55 13.77 8.46
C THR A 136 -26.86 15.13 8.58
N GLY A 137 -25.58 15.17 8.94
CA GLY A 137 -24.78 16.39 9.06
C GLY A 137 -25.21 17.31 10.22
N THR A 138 -26.12 16.85 11.10
CA THR A 138 -26.63 17.64 12.21
C THR A 138 -25.72 17.57 13.44
N VAL A 139 -25.99 18.38 14.46
CA VAL A 139 -25.24 18.35 15.72
C VAL A 139 -25.54 17.05 16.49
N THR A 140 -24.51 16.27 16.80
CA THR A 140 -24.64 14.91 17.39
C THR A 140 -24.74 14.87 18.92
N ASN A 141 -24.71 16.02 19.60
CA ASN A 141 -24.49 16.06 21.05
C ASN A 141 -25.63 15.44 21.89
N TYR A 142 -26.84 15.35 21.34
CA TYR A 142 -28.02 14.87 22.08
C TYR A 142 -28.20 13.35 22.03
N ASP A 143 -27.50 12.64 21.14
CA ASP A 143 -27.64 11.18 20.94
C ASP A 143 -26.29 10.52 20.71
N LYS A 144 -25.44 10.53 21.77
CA LYS A 144 -24.15 9.84 21.75
C LYS A 144 -24.24 8.50 22.47
N MET A 145 -23.78 7.45 21.80
CA MET A 145 -23.54 6.16 22.42
C MET A 145 -22.05 5.98 22.74
N LYS A 146 -21.75 5.17 23.76
CA LYS A 146 -20.36 4.76 24.06
C LYS A 146 -19.80 3.98 22.87
N PHE A 147 -18.50 4.13 22.61
CA PHE A 147 -17.82 3.38 21.56
C PHE A 147 -17.91 1.87 21.83
N PHE A 148 -17.54 1.44 23.04
CA PHE A 148 -17.70 0.06 23.48
C PHE A 148 -19.09 -0.16 24.11
N PRO A 149 -19.81 -1.25 23.76
CA PRO A 149 -19.44 -2.31 22.81
C PRO A 149 -19.89 -2.04 21.37
N TYR A 150 -20.77 -1.05 21.16
CA TYR A 150 -21.55 -0.90 19.93
C TYR A 150 -20.71 -0.72 18.66
N PHE A 151 -19.81 0.26 18.67
CA PHE A 151 -18.97 0.56 17.50
C PHE A 151 -17.88 -0.50 17.29
N LEU A 152 -17.41 -1.15 18.36
CA LEU A 152 -16.47 -2.27 18.24
C LEU A 152 -17.11 -3.43 17.46
N VAL A 153 -18.31 -3.87 17.85
CA VAL A 153 -19.01 -4.96 17.13
C VAL A 153 -19.29 -4.54 15.68
N LYS A 154 -19.73 -3.30 15.47
CA LYS A 154 -19.98 -2.76 14.14
C LYS A 154 -18.72 -2.76 13.26
N ASP A 155 -17.55 -2.48 13.83
CA ASP A 155 -16.28 -2.40 13.10
C ASP A 155 -15.64 -3.77 12.87
N ILE A 156 -15.88 -4.76 13.74
CA ILE A 156 -15.41 -6.14 13.58
C ILE A 156 -16.07 -6.84 12.39
N ILE A 157 -17.37 -6.63 12.15
CA ILE A 157 -18.10 -7.28 11.04
C ILE A 157 -17.44 -7.04 9.67
N PRO A 158 -17.22 -5.79 9.22
CA PRO A 158 -16.59 -5.53 7.93
C PRO A 158 -15.10 -5.91 7.93
N LEU A 159 -14.42 -5.93 9.08
CA LEU A 159 -13.06 -6.47 9.18
C LEU A 159 -13.05 -7.98 8.85
N ILE A 160 -13.95 -8.77 9.45
CA ILE A 160 -14.09 -10.21 9.15
C ILE A 160 -14.37 -10.43 7.67
N ILE A 161 -15.29 -9.65 7.08
CA ILE A 161 -15.60 -9.75 5.64
C ILE A 161 -14.36 -9.46 4.80
N ALA A 162 -13.63 -8.38 5.10
CA ALA A 162 -12.39 -8.05 4.39
C ALA A 162 -11.34 -9.15 4.52
N THR A 163 -11.21 -9.77 5.70
CA THR A 163 -10.32 -10.92 5.93
C THR A 163 -10.75 -12.16 5.14
N ILE A 164 -12.05 -12.46 5.05
CA ILE A 164 -12.54 -13.59 4.25
C ILE A 164 -12.24 -13.36 2.76
N ILE A 165 -12.47 -12.14 2.25
CA ILE A 165 -12.21 -11.80 0.84
C ILE A 165 -10.73 -11.97 0.51
N ILE A 166 -9.83 -11.44 1.34
CA ILE A 166 -8.39 -11.53 1.06
C ILE A 166 -7.87 -12.96 1.19
N VAL A 167 -8.35 -13.74 2.17
CA VAL A 167 -7.99 -15.16 2.31
C VAL A 167 -8.49 -15.98 1.12
N ALA A 168 -9.72 -15.74 0.67
CA ALA A 168 -10.27 -16.40 -0.52
C ALA A 168 -9.42 -16.08 -1.76
N LEU A 169 -9.14 -14.80 -2.00
CA LEU A 169 -8.31 -14.35 -3.13
C LEU A 169 -6.92 -15.02 -3.10
N ILE A 170 -6.23 -15.00 -1.97
CA ILE A 170 -4.89 -15.60 -1.83
C ILE A 170 -4.93 -17.11 -2.04
N SER A 171 -6.01 -17.78 -1.61
CA SER A 171 -6.12 -19.24 -1.68
C SER A 171 -6.53 -19.74 -3.07
N THR A 172 -7.28 -18.94 -3.85
CA THR A 172 -7.80 -19.37 -5.16
C THR A 172 -7.02 -18.80 -6.33
N ASP A 173 -6.72 -17.49 -6.31
CA ASP A 173 -6.03 -16.80 -7.41
C ASP A 173 -5.28 -15.57 -6.88
N PRO A 174 -4.10 -15.77 -6.27
CA PRO A 174 -3.37 -14.70 -5.58
C PRO A 174 -2.82 -13.61 -6.51
N ASN A 175 -2.89 -13.82 -7.84
CA ASN A 175 -2.32 -12.93 -8.85
C ASN A 175 -3.39 -12.16 -9.65
N ASN A 176 -4.69 -12.37 -9.37
CA ASN A 176 -5.79 -11.77 -10.12
C ASN A 176 -5.74 -10.22 -10.16
N LEU A 177 -5.22 -9.59 -9.10
CA LEU A 177 -5.11 -8.13 -8.99
C LEU A 177 -3.76 -7.58 -9.46
N GLY A 178 -2.88 -8.42 -10.00
CA GLY A 178 -1.55 -8.04 -10.46
C GLY A 178 -1.38 -8.14 -11.98
N ASP A 179 -0.25 -7.64 -12.47
CA ASP A 179 0.13 -7.76 -13.88
C ASP A 179 1.04 -8.98 -14.12
N VAL A 180 0.76 -9.73 -15.18
CA VAL A 180 1.55 -10.89 -15.60
C VAL A 180 2.97 -10.50 -16.04
N GLU A 181 3.17 -9.25 -16.51
CA GLU A 181 4.48 -8.75 -16.92
C GLU A 181 5.45 -8.62 -15.74
N ASN A 182 4.94 -8.46 -14.51
CA ASN A 182 5.76 -8.38 -13.30
C ASN A 182 6.40 -9.74 -12.91
N PHE A 183 6.08 -10.82 -13.63
CA PHE A 183 6.77 -12.11 -13.51
C PHE A 183 7.96 -12.25 -14.45
N ASN A 184 8.22 -11.26 -15.30
CA ASN A 184 9.40 -11.21 -16.16
C ASN A 184 10.47 -10.31 -15.52
N LYS A 185 11.74 -10.76 -15.53
CA LYS A 185 12.85 -9.92 -15.04
C LYS A 185 12.98 -8.67 -15.92
N ALA A 186 13.09 -7.51 -15.29
CA ALA A 186 13.16 -6.23 -15.98
C ALA A 186 14.35 -6.17 -16.96
N ARG A 187 14.12 -5.59 -18.14
CA ARG A 187 15.13 -5.40 -19.19
C ARG A 187 15.12 -3.95 -19.66
N ILE A 188 16.29 -3.32 -19.68
CA ILE A 188 16.43 -1.91 -20.13
C ILE A 188 16.15 -1.78 -21.63
N SER A 189 16.42 -2.83 -22.41
CA SER A 189 16.35 -2.82 -23.87
C SER A 189 14.97 -3.12 -24.45
N THR A 190 14.01 -3.55 -23.63
CA THR A 190 12.70 -3.99 -24.11
C THR A 190 11.59 -3.46 -23.22
N THR A 191 10.68 -2.73 -23.85
CA THR A 191 9.45 -2.25 -23.24
C THR A 191 8.36 -3.30 -23.47
N PRO A 192 7.63 -3.76 -22.43
CA PRO A 192 6.47 -4.62 -22.62
C PRO A 192 5.43 -4.00 -23.57
N PRO A 193 4.71 -4.81 -24.36
CA PRO A 193 3.78 -4.31 -25.36
C PRO A 193 2.59 -3.55 -24.75
N HIS A 194 2.18 -3.90 -23.53
CA HIS A 194 1.05 -3.29 -22.82
C HIS A 194 1.46 -2.84 -21.40
N ILE A 195 2.15 -1.70 -21.29
CA ILE A 195 2.48 -1.11 -19.98
C ILE A 195 1.26 -0.42 -19.37
N GLN A 196 0.97 -0.75 -18.11
CA GLN A 196 -0.06 -0.11 -17.29
C GLN A 196 0.40 -0.03 -15.83
N PRO A 197 -0.08 0.96 -15.04
CA PRO A 197 0.05 0.93 -13.59
C PRO A 197 -0.86 -0.14 -12.98
N GLU A 198 -0.56 -0.56 -11.75
CA GLU A 198 -1.48 -1.36 -10.92
C GLU A 198 -2.75 -0.59 -10.49
#